data_AF-A0A8X6TLC9-F1
#
_entry.id   AF-A0A8X6TLC9-F1
#
_cell.length_a   1.000
_cell.length_b   1.000
_cell.length_c   1.000
_cell.angle_alpha   90.00
_cell.angle_beta   90.00
_cell.angle_gamma   90.00
#
_symmetry.space_group_name_H-M   'P 1'
#
loop_
_entity.id
_entity.type
_entity.pdbx_description
1 polymer ?
#
loop_
_entity_poly.entity_id
_entity_poly.type
_entity_poly.pdbx_seq_one_letter_code
_entity_poly.pdbx_strand_id
1 'polypeptide(L)'
;MKIGRDLWMNTASYQAPSTTSCLYQSSSHPRYRKKDSLETRWTSNSTKSKSTHRRSAPRFPTMWSQMLNFSSNVRYHSLLTIIMDTFVYAIVVVACIACYANSLDGEFVHDDLVSITMNPDVIGENPVREIFFNDFWGKPMTDPTSHKSYRPFTVLTFR
;
A
#
# COMPACT_ATOMS: atom_id res chain seq x y z
N MET A 1 17.06 4.28 -29.30
CA MET A 1 17.06 5.16 -28.11
C MET A 1 17.36 4.29 -26.90
N LYS A 2 18.61 4.32 -26.38
CA LYS A 2 19.05 3.49 -25.23
C LYS A 2 18.91 4.34 -23.96
N ILE A 3 18.01 3.97 -23.05
CA ILE A 3 17.93 4.56 -21.71
C ILE A 3 18.87 3.75 -20.78
N GLY A 4 19.75 4.46 -20.07
CA GLY A 4 20.78 3.91 -19.19
C GLY A 4 20.23 3.30 -17.91
N ARG A 5 20.96 2.32 -17.38
CA ARG A 5 20.66 1.53 -16.18
C ARG A 5 21.64 1.93 -15.08
N ASP A 6 21.43 3.10 -14.49
CA ASP A 6 22.46 3.72 -13.63
C ASP A 6 21.90 4.14 -12.25
N LEU A 7 20.77 3.57 -11.83
CA LEU A 7 20.03 3.97 -10.62
C LEU A 7 20.15 2.98 -9.45
N TRP A 8 21.27 2.24 -9.35
CA TRP A 8 21.44 1.18 -8.34
C TRP A 8 22.76 1.19 -7.58
N MET A 9 23.39 2.36 -7.40
CA MET A 9 24.53 2.51 -6.49
C MET A 9 24.47 3.84 -5.74
N ASN A 10 23.61 3.91 -4.73
CA ASN A 10 23.78 4.90 -3.66
C ASN A 10 23.24 4.35 -2.34
N THR A 11 23.92 3.33 -1.81
CA THR A 11 23.70 2.85 -0.44
C THR A 11 24.43 3.78 0.52
N ALA A 12 23.68 4.60 1.25
CA ALA A 12 24.21 5.35 2.38
C ALA A 12 24.69 4.36 3.46
N SER A 13 25.98 4.40 3.75
CA SER A 13 26.63 3.68 4.83
C SER A 13 26.09 4.17 6.18
N TYR A 14 25.29 3.33 6.85
CA TYR A 14 24.96 3.52 8.26
C TYR A 14 26.20 3.19 9.10
N GLN A 15 26.82 4.22 9.70
CA GLN A 15 27.83 4.07 10.74
C GLN A 15 27.15 4.20 12.11
N ALA A 16 27.17 3.12 12.90
CA ALA A 16 26.73 3.13 14.29
C ALA A 16 27.82 3.78 15.17
N PRO A 17 27.50 4.74 16.06
CA PRO A 17 28.46 5.25 17.02
C PRO A 17 28.48 4.39 18.28
N SER A 18 29.62 3.75 18.52
CA SER A 18 30.02 3.14 19.79
C SER A 18 30.36 4.21 20.83
N THR A 19 29.97 3.92 22.07
CA THR A 19 30.15 4.66 23.33
C THR A 19 31.58 5.15 23.59
N THR A 20 31.71 6.37 24.14
CA THR A 20 32.47 6.75 25.36
C THR A 20 32.92 8.21 25.26
N SER A 21 32.31 9.10 26.03
CA SER A 21 33.03 10.19 26.71
C SER A 21 32.11 10.83 27.76
N CYS A 22 32.42 10.53 29.01
CA CYS A 22 32.10 11.38 30.13
C CYS A 22 32.78 12.72 29.89
N LEU A 23 32.05 13.84 29.91
CA LEU A 23 32.59 15.11 30.36
C LEU A 23 31.43 16.02 30.77
N TYR A 24 31.51 16.37 32.04
CA TYR A 24 30.69 17.26 32.84
C TYR A 24 30.71 18.67 32.23
N GLN A 25 29.59 19.15 31.66
CA GLN A 25 29.44 20.57 31.34
C GLN A 25 28.48 21.22 32.32
N SER A 26 29.09 21.90 33.28
CA SER A 26 28.52 22.68 34.36
C SER A 26 27.57 23.78 33.89
N SER A 27 26.52 23.96 34.69
CA SER A 27 25.54 25.04 34.65
C SER A 27 26.16 26.44 34.59
N SER A 28 25.68 27.27 33.67
CA SER A 28 25.82 28.72 33.77
C SER A 28 24.59 29.44 33.23
N HIS A 29 23.58 29.61 34.09
CA HIS A 29 22.48 30.55 33.89
C HIS A 29 22.92 31.95 34.35
N PRO A 30 22.78 33.01 33.53
CA PRO A 30 22.81 34.37 34.02
C PRO A 30 21.41 34.99 34.12
N ARG A 31 21.10 35.38 35.36
CA ARG A 31 20.46 36.64 35.79
C ARG A 31 19.00 36.95 35.41
N TYR A 32 18.16 36.75 36.43
CA TYR A 32 16.90 37.46 36.72
C TYR A 32 17.07 38.99 36.66
N ARG A 33 16.21 39.69 35.91
CA ARG A 33 16.12 41.17 35.91
C ARG A 33 14.74 41.61 36.40
N LYS A 34 14.68 41.96 37.68
CA LYS A 34 13.57 42.67 38.32
C LYS A 34 13.59 44.13 37.86
N LYS A 35 12.46 44.65 37.37
CA LYS A 35 12.22 46.10 37.23
C LYS A 35 10.93 46.41 37.95
N ASP A 36 11.07 46.79 39.22
CA ASP A 36 10.03 47.47 39.96
C ASP A 36 10.30 48.98 39.93
N SER A 37 9.19 49.71 39.78
CA SER A 37 8.96 51.05 40.31
C SER A 37 9.49 52.24 39.49
N LEU A 38 8.53 53.00 38.93
CA LEU A 38 8.14 54.36 39.34
C LEU A 38 7.71 55.18 38.11
N GLU A 39 6.41 55.42 37.96
CA GLU A 39 5.87 56.76 37.69
C GLU A 39 4.34 56.70 37.65
N THR A 40 3.78 57.16 38.76
CA THR A 40 2.40 57.54 38.96
C THR A 40 2.11 58.79 38.12
N ARG A 41 1.21 58.73 37.15
CA ARG A 41 0.58 59.95 36.64
C ARG A 41 -0.92 59.77 36.50
N TRP A 42 -1.62 60.34 37.47
CA TRP A 42 -3.05 60.57 37.48
C TRP A 42 -3.45 61.39 36.25
N THR A 43 -4.32 60.84 35.40
CA THR A 43 -5.32 61.63 34.69
C THR A 43 -6.67 60.95 34.84
N SER A 44 -7.44 61.52 35.76
CA SER A 44 -8.88 61.42 35.81
C SER A 44 -9.49 61.73 34.45
N ASN A 45 -10.23 60.78 33.86
CA ASN A 45 -11.34 61.09 32.97
C ASN A 45 -12.42 60.02 33.13
N SER A 46 -13.34 60.33 34.04
CA SER A 46 -14.67 59.74 34.12
C SER A 46 -15.39 60.00 32.79
N THR A 47 -15.48 58.97 31.96
CA THR A 47 -16.56 58.84 30.99
C THR A 47 -17.22 57.48 31.21
N LYS A 48 -18.38 57.50 31.88
CA LYS A 48 -19.28 56.36 31.98
C LYS A 48 -19.79 56.02 30.59
N SER A 49 -19.06 55.18 29.86
CA SER A 49 -19.62 54.46 28.72
C SER A 49 -20.57 53.39 29.26
N LYS A 50 -21.88 53.58 29.06
CA LYS A 50 -22.88 52.54 29.31
C LYS A 50 -22.66 51.43 28.27
N SER A 51 -21.77 50.50 28.58
CA SER A 51 -21.68 49.24 27.85
C SER A 51 -22.92 48.42 28.19
N THR A 52 -23.89 48.41 27.27
CA THR A 52 -24.91 47.35 27.25
C THR A 52 -24.20 46.05 26.86
N HIS A 53 -23.52 45.43 27.83
CA HIS A 53 -23.07 44.06 27.75
C HIS A 53 -24.33 43.19 27.71
N ARG A 54 -24.91 42.99 26.52
CA ARG A 54 -25.68 41.77 26.26
C ARG A 54 -24.69 40.64 26.41
N ARG A 55 -24.62 40.05 27.61
CA ARG A 55 -24.00 38.74 27.81
C ARG A 55 -24.83 37.77 26.97
N SER A 56 -24.45 37.57 25.71
CA SER A 56 -24.82 36.37 24.98
C SER A 56 -24.34 35.21 25.83
N ALA A 57 -25.27 34.50 26.45
CA ALA A 57 -24.95 33.29 27.20
C ALA A 57 -24.10 32.39 26.30
N PRO A 58 -23.00 31.81 26.81
CA PRO A 58 -22.29 30.80 26.05
C PRO A 58 -23.31 29.70 25.75
N ARG A 59 -23.63 29.52 24.45
CA ARG A 59 -24.34 28.33 23.99
C ARG A 59 -23.37 27.17 24.21
N PHE A 60 -23.33 26.65 25.43
CA PHE A 60 -22.75 25.34 25.67
C PHE A 60 -23.54 24.40 24.76
N PRO A 61 -22.91 23.79 23.74
CA PRO A 61 -23.60 22.76 23.00
C PRO A 61 -24.06 21.75 24.03
N THR A 62 -25.34 21.38 24.02
CA THR A 62 -25.82 20.35 24.94
C THR A 62 -24.93 19.13 24.75
N MET A 63 -24.54 18.44 25.82
CA MET A 63 -23.70 17.23 25.76
C MET A 63 -24.18 16.26 24.66
N TRP A 64 -25.50 16.21 24.46
CA TRP A 64 -26.14 15.48 23.39
C TRP A 64 -25.75 15.98 21.97
N SER A 65 -25.76 17.28 21.69
CA SER A 65 -25.24 17.79 20.41
C SER A 65 -23.76 17.43 20.17
N GLN A 66 -22.93 17.39 21.21
CA GLN A 66 -21.54 16.95 21.09
C GLN A 66 -21.45 15.45 20.81
N MET A 67 -22.28 14.62 21.46
CA MET A 67 -22.35 13.18 21.23
C MET A 67 -22.91 12.84 19.84
N LEU A 68 -23.90 13.57 19.32
CA LEU A 68 -24.39 13.42 17.95
C LEU A 68 -23.30 13.71 16.94
N ASN A 69 -22.62 14.84 17.09
CA ASN A 69 -21.51 15.24 16.22
C ASN A 69 -20.33 14.26 16.31
N PHE A 70 -20.03 13.73 17.49
CA PHE A 70 -19.01 12.70 17.66
C PHE A 70 -19.42 11.39 16.98
N SER A 71 -20.65 10.92 17.19
CA SER A 71 -21.18 9.71 16.55
C SER A 71 -21.28 9.85 15.02
N SER A 72 -21.66 11.03 14.51
CA SER A 72 -21.64 11.31 13.08
C SER A 72 -20.21 11.32 12.55
N ASN A 73 -19.26 12.01 13.21
CA ASN A 73 -17.85 12.05 12.79
C ASN A 73 -17.21 10.65 12.78
N VAL A 74 -17.43 9.84 13.82
CA VAL A 74 -16.94 8.44 13.86
C VAL A 74 -17.53 7.63 12.70
N ARG A 75 -18.84 7.76 12.44
CA ARG A 75 -19.49 7.09 11.29
C ARG A 75 -18.94 7.58 9.95
N TYR A 76 -18.71 8.88 9.76
CA TYR A 76 -18.14 9.41 8.52
C TYR A 76 -16.71 8.91 8.31
N HIS A 77 -15.89 8.85 9.36
CA HIS A 77 -14.55 8.29 9.25
C HIS A 77 -14.58 6.81 8.87
N SER A 78 -15.43 6.00 9.49
CA SER A 78 -15.56 4.56 9.16
C SER A 78 -16.11 4.33 7.74
N LEU A 79 -17.08 5.13 7.30
CA LEU A 79 -17.61 5.02 5.94
C LEU A 79 -16.59 5.46 4.89
N LEU A 80 -15.88 6.57 5.15
CA LEU A 80 -14.83 7.05 4.25
C LEU A 80 -13.70 6.04 4.12
N THR A 81 -13.25 5.41 5.21
CA THR A 81 -12.21 4.37 5.14
C THR A 81 -12.66 3.17 4.31
N ILE A 82 -13.89 2.67 4.52
CA ILE A 82 -14.43 1.54 3.72
C ILE A 82 -14.49 1.90 2.24
N ILE A 83 -14.92 3.13 1.92
CA ILE A 83 -15.00 3.61 0.54
C ILE A 83 -13.59 3.69 -0.08
N MET A 84 -12.62 4.27 0.63
CA MET A 84 -11.23 4.36 0.15
C MET A 84 -10.61 2.98 -0.06
N ASP A 85 -10.79 2.05 0.88
CA ASP A 85 -10.28 0.69 0.76
C ASP A 85 -10.90 -0.02 -0.46
N THR A 86 -12.21 0.13 -0.64
CA THR A 86 -12.92 -0.42 -1.81
C THR A 86 -12.38 0.16 -3.12
N PHE A 87 -12.11 1.46 -3.17
CA PHE A 87 -11.50 2.09 -4.35
C PHE A 87 -10.09 1.56 -4.62
N VAL A 88 -9.27 1.36 -3.58
CA VAL A 88 -7.93 0.77 -3.73
C VAL A 88 -8.03 -0.63 -4.33
N TYR A 89 -8.90 -1.49 -3.79
CA TYR A 89 -9.12 -2.83 -4.35
C TYR A 89 -9.64 -2.78 -5.78
N ALA A 90 -10.57 -1.87 -6.09
CA ALA A 90 -11.10 -1.70 -7.44
C ALA A 90 -9.99 -1.29 -8.43
N ILE A 91 -9.11 -0.36 -8.05
CA ILE A 91 -7.97 0.06 -8.87
C ILE A 91 -7.03 -1.12 -9.13
N VAL A 92 -6.72 -1.93 -8.12
CA VAL A 92 -5.87 -3.12 -8.28
C VAL A 92 -6.50 -4.11 -9.25
N VAL A 93 -7.79 -4.41 -9.09
CA VAL A 93 -8.52 -5.33 -9.98
C VAL A 93 -8.52 -4.81 -11.42
N VAL A 94 -8.82 -3.52 -11.63
CA VAL A 94 -8.81 -2.90 -12.96
C VAL A 94 -7.41 -2.93 -13.56
N ALA A 95 -6.36 -2.63 -12.79
CA ALA A 95 -4.98 -2.70 -13.27
C ALA A 95 -4.61 -4.12 -13.69
N CYS A 96 -4.95 -5.15 -12.89
CA CYS A 96 -4.74 -6.55 -13.24
C CYS A 96 -5.45 -6.92 -14.55
N ILE A 97 -6.73 -6.56 -14.70
CA ILE A 97 -7.51 -6.82 -15.91
C ILE A 97 -6.87 -6.11 -17.11
N ALA A 98 -6.51 -4.84 -16.97
CA ALA A 98 -5.92 -4.05 -18.06
C ALA A 98 -4.57 -4.61 -18.52
N CYS A 99 -3.71 -5.04 -17.58
CA CYS A 99 -2.45 -5.69 -17.90
C CYS A 99 -2.66 -7.02 -18.62
N TYR A 100 -3.62 -7.83 -18.16
CA TYR A 100 -3.91 -9.15 -18.74
C TYR A 100 -4.65 -9.07 -20.07
N ALA A 101 -5.48 -8.05 -20.29
CA ALA A 101 -6.24 -7.86 -21.53
C ALA A 101 -5.35 -7.83 -22.77
N ASN A 102 -4.13 -7.28 -22.65
CA ASN A 102 -3.13 -7.27 -23.73
C ASN A 102 -2.60 -8.66 -24.12
N SER A 103 -2.86 -9.69 -23.32
CA SER A 103 -2.41 -11.06 -23.55
C SER A 103 -3.54 -12.01 -23.96
N LEU A 104 -4.79 -11.54 -24.04
CA LEU A 104 -5.93 -12.38 -24.42
C LEU A 104 -5.83 -12.88 -25.87
N ASP A 105 -5.28 -12.06 -26.76
CA ASP A 105 -5.03 -12.40 -28.17
C ASP A 105 -3.62 -12.98 -28.38
N GLY A 106 -3.00 -13.51 -27.33
CA GLY A 106 -1.68 -14.16 -27.42
C GLY A 106 -1.76 -15.53 -28.09
N GLU A 107 -0.81 -15.82 -28.98
CA GLU A 107 -0.64 -17.16 -29.53
C GLU A 107 0.11 -18.09 -28.55
N PHE A 108 0.11 -19.39 -28.84
CA PHE A 108 0.84 -20.37 -28.06
C PHE A 108 2.33 -20.05 -28.01
N VAL A 109 2.88 -20.04 -26.79
CA VAL A 109 4.33 -19.98 -26.59
C VAL A 109 4.92 -21.33 -27.01
N HIS A 110 6.23 -21.36 -27.34
CA HIS A 110 6.90 -22.53 -27.91
C HIS A 110 6.59 -23.88 -27.23
N ASP A 111 6.54 -23.91 -25.89
CA ASP A 111 6.26 -25.13 -25.13
C ASP A 111 4.76 -25.52 -25.19
N ASP A 112 3.87 -24.55 -25.21
CA ASP A 112 2.43 -24.78 -25.30
C ASP A 112 2.05 -25.27 -26.70
N LEU A 113 2.69 -24.71 -27.72
CA LEU A 113 2.42 -25.03 -29.12
C LEU A 113 2.64 -26.51 -29.38
N VAL A 114 3.82 -27.05 -29.05
CA VAL A 114 4.15 -28.45 -29.33
C VAL A 114 3.31 -29.39 -28.47
N SER A 115 3.08 -29.05 -27.20
CA SER A 115 2.32 -29.92 -26.29
C SER A 115 0.81 -29.97 -26.57
N ILE A 116 0.23 -28.92 -27.14
CA ILE A 116 -1.21 -28.86 -27.44
C ILE A 116 -1.50 -29.25 -28.89
N THR A 117 -0.71 -28.73 -29.86
CA THR A 117 -1.03 -28.89 -31.29
C THR A 117 -0.36 -30.09 -31.95
N MET A 118 0.77 -30.58 -31.41
CA MET A 118 1.55 -31.66 -32.02
C MET A 118 1.58 -32.94 -31.18
N ASN A 119 1.07 -32.93 -29.95
CA ASN A 119 1.08 -34.10 -29.09
C ASN A 119 0.00 -35.11 -29.53
N PRO A 120 0.36 -36.34 -29.96
CA PRO A 120 -0.59 -37.39 -30.37
C PRO A 120 -1.62 -37.76 -29.29
N ASP A 121 -1.27 -37.59 -28.03
CA ASP A 121 -2.14 -37.84 -26.89
C ASP A 121 -3.18 -36.74 -26.68
N VAL A 122 -2.92 -35.50 -27.12
CA VAL A 122 -3.87 -34.38 -27.06
C VAL A 122 -4.78 -34.37 -28.28
N ILE A 123 -4.22 -34.51 -29.49
CA ILE A 123 -5.00 -34.40 -30.74
C ILE A 123 -5.92 -35.59 -31.03
N GLY A 124 -5.83 -36.66 -30.25
CA GLY A 124 -6.74 -37.80 -30.36
C GLY A 124 -6.17 -39.04 -31.06
N GLU A 125 -4.95 -38.97 -31.60
CA GLU A 125 -4.35 -40.04 -32.41
C GLU A 125 -4.04 -41.30 -31.60
N ASN A 126 -3.52 -41.13 -30.38
CA ASN A 126 -3.28 -42.24 -29.46
C ASN A 126 -4.53 -42.56 -28.62
N PRO A 127 -4.75 -43.82 -28.21
CA PRO A 127 -5.81 -44.15 -27.27
C PRO A 127 -5.52 -43.54 -25.89
N VAL A 128 -6.57 -43.18 -25.15
CA VAL A 128 -6.49 -42.51 -23.82
C VAL A 128 -5.61 -43.26 -22.81
N ARG A 129 -5.45 -44.58 -22.96
CA ARG A 129 -4.55 -45.38 -22.13
C ARG A 129 -3.09 -44.93 -22.25
N GLU A 130 -2.64 -44.54 -23.44
CA GLU A 130 -1.25 -44.13 -23.71
C GLU A 130 -0.86 -42.86 -22.95
N ILE A 131 -1.83 -41.99 -22.61
CA ILE A 131 -1.62 -40.80 -21.77
C ILE A 131 -0.94 -41.16 -20.43
N PHE A 132 -1.20 -42.37 -19.90
CA PHE A 132 -0.61 -42.83 -18.64
C PHE A 132 0.79 -43.45 -18.79
N PHE A 133 1.24 -43.72 -20.02
CA PHE A 133 2.54 -44.34 -20.33
C PHE A 133 3.49 -43.39 -21.08
N ASN A 134 2.95 -42.30 -21.63
CA ASN A 134 3.71 -41.26 -22.30
C ASN A 134 4.05 -40.10 -21.37
N ASP A 135 5.02 -39.29 -21.80
CA ASP A 135 5.35 -38.01 -21.17
C ASP A 135 4.43 -36.88 -21.67
N PHE A 136 4.64 -35.68 -21.13
CA PHE A 136 3.87 -34.47 -21.45
C PHE A 136 3.85 -34.11 -22.94
N TRP A 137 4.80 -34.60 -23.73
CA TRP A 137 4.94 -34.31 -25.16
C TRP A 137 4.42 -35.45 -26.05
N GLY A 138 3.83 -36.50 -25.45
CA GLY A 138 3.28 -37.63 -26.19
C GLY A 138 4.30 -38.71 -26.53
N LYS A 139 5.44 -38.72 -25.85
CA LYS A 139 6.51 -39.68 -26.10
C LYS A 139 6.52 -40.78 -25.03
N PRO A 140 6.72 -42.06 -25.37
CA PRO A 140 6.77 -43.14 -24.38
C PRO A 140 7.82 -42.87 -23.31
N MET A 141 7.44 -43.04 -22.04
CA MET A 141 8.32 -42.79 -20.88
C MET A 141 9.57 -43.71 -20.87
N THR A 142 9.50 -44.83 -21.57
CA THR A 142 10.59 -45.79 -21.75
C THR A 142 11.64 -45.31 -22.76
N ASP A 143 11.32 -44.34 -23.61
CA ASP A 143 12.25 -43.82 -24.62
C ASP A 143 13.37 -43.01 -23.94
N PRO A 144 14.66 -43.29 -24.22
CA PRO A 144 15.79 -42.50 -23.67
C PRO A 144 15.74 -41.02 -24.05
N THR A 145 15.00 -40.70 -25.09
CA THR A 145 14.89 -39.38 -25.70
C THR A 145 13.58 -38.68 -25.27
N SER A 146 12.84 -39.27 -24.32
CA SER A 146 11.74 -38.65 -23.57
C SER A 146 12.27 -37.63 -22.56
N HIS A 147 11.49 -36.56 -22.34
CA HIS A 147 11.81 -35.56 -21.32
C HIS A 147 11.41 -36.03 -19.91
N LYS A 148 10.72 -37.17 -19.79
CA LYS A 148 10.28 -37.80 -18.54
C LYS A 148 9.38 -36.94 -17.66
N SER A 149 8.78 -35.90 -18.23
CA SER A 149 7.79 -35.04 -17.59
C SER A 149 6.43 -35.73 -17.56
N TYR A 150 6.09 -36.39 -16.46
CA TYR A 150 4.81 -37.10 -16.31
C TYR A 150 3.68 -36.17 -15.85
N ARG A 151 2.70 -35.89 -16.73
CA ARG A 151 1.57 -34.96 -16.47
C ARG A 151 0.27 -35.43 -17.13
N PRO A 152 -0.23 -36.63 -16.82
CA PRO A 152 -1.36 -37.23 -17.52
C PRO A 152 -2.64 -36.39 -17.40
N PHE A 153 -2.88 -35.76 -16.24
CA PHE A 153 -4.09 -34.95 -16.05
C PHE A 153 -4.08 -33.67 -16.89
N THR A 154 -2.92 -33.03 -17.05
CA THR A 154 -2.79 -31.84 -17.89
C THR A 154 -3.02 -32.19 -19.37
N VAL A 155 -2.45 -33.29 -19.84
CA VAL A 155 -2.69 -33.78 -21.21
C VAL A 155 -4.18 -34.07 -21.42
N LEU A 156 -4.83 -34.70 -20.43
CA LEU A 156 -6.25 -35.06 -20.50
C LEU A 156 -7.19 -33.85 -20.50
N THR A 157 -6.80 -32.71 -19.92
CA THR A 157 -7.60 -31.48 -19.98
C THR A 157 -7.59 -30.79 -21.34
N PHE A 158 -6.56 -31.05 -22.16
CA PHE A 158 -6.44 -30.46 -23.51
C PHE A 158 -7.00 -31.36 -24.62
N ARG A 159 -7.24 -32.63 -24.33
CA ARG A 159 -7.82 -33.61 -25.26
C ARG A 159 -9.32 -33.42 -25.44
#